data_AF-A0A941VNU1-F1
#
_entry.id   AF-A0A941VNU1-F1
#
_cell.length_a   1.000
_cell.length_b   1.000
_cell.length_c   1.000
_cell.angle_alpha   90.00
_cell.angle_beta   90.00
_cell.angle_gamma   90.00
#
_symmetry.space_group_name_H-M   'P 1'
#
loop_
_entity.id
_entity.type
_entity.pdbx_description
1 polymer ?
#
loop_
_entity_poly.entity_id
_entity_poly.type
_entity_poly.pdbx_seq_one_letter_code
_entity_poly.pdbx_strand_id
1 'polypeptide(L)'
;LDMYEQPLSYAAIDAGADLILGAHAHIMKGIEVYREKFIFHGMGNFITVTKALTEASNFNLARWIERRKKLFGFEPDPDYPTYPFHPEAKQAIIAKFIIEDKKVARVSCIPCWVNKKGQPEVLMNDERARQVIGYMEKITREAGLNARFEWDGDQAVVF
;
A
#
# COMPACT_ATOMS: atom_id res chain seq x y z
N LEU A 1 6.67 11.60 -0.38
CA LEU A 1 5.42 11.78 -1.15
C LEU A 1 5.72 12.61 -2.38
N ASP A 2 4.94 12.46 -3.45
CA ASP A 2 5.10 13.30 -4.64
C ASP A 2 4.58 14.72 -4.35
N MET A 3 5.15 15.74 -5.00
CA MET A 3 4.89 17.16 -4.66
C MET A 3 3.40 17.58 -4.72
N TYR A 4 2.57 16.84 -5.46
CA TYR A 4 1.15 17.13 -5.64
C TYR A 4 0.24 16.39 -4.65
N GLU A 5 0.69 15.26 -4.08
CA GLU A 5 -0.20 14.33 -3.36
C GLU A 5 -0.77 14.98 -2.09
N GLN A 6 0.09 15.60 -1.28
CA GLN A 6 -0.32 16.19 -0.01
C GLN A 6 -1.18 17.46 -0.21
N PRO A 7 -0.80 18.46 -1.04
CA PRO A 7 -1.67 19.62 -1.28
C PRO A 7 -3.05 19.25 -1.84
N LEU A 8 -3.12 18.25 -2.73
CA LEU A 8 -4.39 17.78 -3.28
C LEU A 8 -5.24 17.09 -2.22
N SER A 9 -4.64 16.25 -1.38
CA SER A 9 -5.33 15.56 -0.29
C SER A 9 -5.91 16.55 0.73
N TYR A 10 -5.15 17.59 1.08
CA TYR A 10 -5.61 18.65 1.98
C TYR A 10 -6.75 19.45 1.36
N ALA A 11 -6.62 19.86 0.09
CA ALA A 11 -7.67 20.59 -0.60
C ALA A 11 -8.99 19.79 -0.67
N ALA A 12 -8.91 18.47 -0.88
CA ALA A 12 -10.08 17.59 -0.89
C ALA A 12 -10.74 17.49 0.50
N ILE A 13 -9.95 17.37 1.57
CA ILE A 13 -10.46 17.36 2.95
C ILE A 13 -11.08 18.72 3.32
N ASP A 14 -10.40 19.83 3.00
CA ASP A 14 -10.89 21.18 3.23
C ASP A 14 -12.20 21.45 2.44
N ALA A 15 -12.40 20.78 1.31
CA ALA A 15 -13.64 20.82 0.52
C ALA A 15 -14.75 19.88 1.03
N GLY A 16 -14.48 19.08 2.07
CA GLY A 16 -15.48 18.23 2.74
C GLY A 16 -15.30 16.72 2.57
N ALA A 17 -14.16 16.24 2.05
CA ALA A 17 -13.87 14.80 2.04
C ALA A 17 -13.54 14.29 3.45
N ASP A 18 -14.15 13.17 3.86
CA ASP A 18 -13.85 12.52 5.14
C ASP A 18 -12.64 11.57 5.10
N LEU A 19 -12.28 11.11 3.90
CA LEU A 19 -11.22 10.12 3.65
C LEU A 19 -10.57 10.36 2.30
N ILE A 20 -9.26 10.15 2.22
CA ILE A 20 -8.50 10.14 0.96
C ILE A 20 -7.84 8.77 0.79
N LEU A 21 -8.09 8.12 -0.34
CA LEU A 21 -7.59 6.78 -0.68
C LEU A 21 -6.71 6.83 -1.93
N GLY A 22 -5.40 6.96 -1.72
CA GLY A 22 -4.38 6.92 -2.76
C GLY A 22 -4.06 5.49 -3.22
N ALA A 23 -3.75 5.35 -4.50
CA ALA A 23 -3.45 4.07 -5.16
C ALA A 23 -2.38 4.25 -6.25
N HIS A 24 -2.23 3.26 -7.13
CA HIS A 24 -1.36 3.26 -8.32
C HIS A 24 0.16 3.14 -8.08
N ALA A 25 0.71 3.62 -6.96
CA ALA A 25 2.15 3.56 -6.69
C ALA A 25 2.75 2.14 -6.67
N HIS A 26 1.91 1.09 -6.61
CA HIS A 26 2.24 -0.34 -6.51
C HIS A 26 2.98 -0.77 -5.23
N ILE A 27 3.60 0.17 -4.53
CA ILE A 27 4.12 0.04 -3.18
C ILE A 27 3.19 0.75 -2.20
N MET A 28 3.28 0.39 -0.92
CA MET A 28 2.60 1.16 0.12
C MET A 28 3.28 2.52 0.31
N LYS A 29 2.50 3.52 0.66
CA LYS A 29 2.97 4.83 1.13
C LYS A 29 2.33 5.09 2.49
N GLY A 30 2.98 5.93 3.31
CA GLY A 30 2.56 6.19 4.68
C GLY A 30 1.15 6.76 4.81
N ILE A 31 0.62 6.74 6.04
CA ILE A 31 -0.72 7.24 6.36
C ILE A 31 -0.59 8.56 7.12
N GLU A 32 -1.54 9.46 6.91
CA GLU A 32 -1.55 10.78 7.52
C GLU A 32 -2.93 11.10 8.09
N VAL A 33 -2.94 11.86 9.18
CA VAL A 33 -4.15 12.38 9.82
C VAL A 33 -4.13 13.90 9.72
N TYR A 34 -5.07 14.45 8.95
CA TYR A 34 -5.21 15.88 8.70
C TYR A 34 -6.63 16.33 9.08
N ARG A 35 -6.75 17.29 10.01
CA ARG A 35 -8.05 17.76 10.55
C ARG A 35 -8.97 16.61 10.99
N GLU A 36 -8.41 15.64 11.71
CA GLU A 36 -9.14 14.43 12.17
C GLU A 36 -9.66 13.52 11.04
N LYS A 37 -9.20 13.74 9.78
CA LYS A 37 -9.50 12.91 8.61
C LYS A 37 -8.28 12.12 8.17
N PHE A 38 -8.49 10.95 7.58
CA PHE A 38 -7.42 10.01 7.27
C PHE A 38 -7.07 10.03 5.78
N ILE A 39 -5.77 10.05 5.50
CA ILE A 39 -5.19 10.04 4.16
C ILE A 39 -4.31 8.80 4.04
N PHE A 40 -4.74 7.85 3.22
CA PHE A 40 -3.94 6.69 2.85
C PHE A 40 -3.20 7.03 1.55
N HIS A 41 -1.92 7.40 1.60
CA HIS A 41 -1.20 7.81 0.39
C HIS A 41 -0.94 6.65 -0.58
N GLY A 42 -1.00 5.40 -0.12
CA GLY A 42 -0.87 4.22 -0.98
C GLY A 42 -1.02 2.91 -0.21
N MET A 43 -1.95 2.07 -0.64
CA MET A 43 -2.26 0.79 0.04
C MET A 43 -1.49 -0.42 -0.52
N GLY A 44 -0.61 -0.21 -1.50
CA GLY A 44 0.07 -1.29 -2.22
C GLY A 44 -0.84 -1.96 -3.25
N ASN A 45 -0.53 -3.20 -3.58
CA ASN A 45 -1.22 -3.95 -4.62
C ASN A 45 -2.19 -4.98 -4.02
N PHE A 46 -3.44 -4.97 -4.49
CA PHE A 46 -4.45 -5.97 -4.12
C PHE A 46 -4.76 -6.90 -5.30
N ILE A 47 -5.13 -6.33 -6.45
CA ILE A 47 -5.33 -7.09 -7.70
C ILE A 47 -4.39 -6.52 -8.75
N THR A 48 -3.54 -7.36 -9.34
CA THR A 48 -2.65 -6.96 -10.44
C THR A 48 -2.79 -7.91 -11.61
N VAL A 49 -2.65 -7.39 -12.83
CA VAL A 49 -2.70 -8.22 -14.04
C VAL A 49 -1.37 -8.95 -14.19
N THR A 50 -1.31 -10.16 -13.64
CA THR A 50 -0.09 -10.97 -13.59
C THR A 50 0.29 -11.59 -14.94
N LYS A 51 -0.68 -11.81 -15.85
CA LYS A 51 -0.43 -12.45 -17.16
C LYS A 51 -0.04 -11.49 -18.29
N ALA A 52 -0.35 -10.20 -18.17
CA ALA A 52 0.01 -9.21 -19.21
C ALA A 52 1.53 -8.94 -19.25
N LEU A 53 2.21 -9.20 -18.13
CA LEU A 53 3.64 -9.03 -17.94
C LEU A 53 4.41 -10.37 -17.94
N THR A 54 3.78 -11.47 -18.38
CA THR A 54 4.39 -12.80 -18.51
C THR A 54 4.21 -13.37 -19.91
N GLU A 55 4.71 -14.59 -20.13
CA GLU A 55 4.92 -15.33 -21.39
C GLU A 55 3.81 -15.27 -22.47
N ALA A 56 2.60 -14.81 -22.15
CA ALA A 56 1.50 -14.65 -23.10
C ALA A 56 1.58 -13.36 -23.95
N SER A 57 2.44 -12.40 -23.61
CA SER A 57 2.74 -11.23 -24.45
C SER A 57 4.13 -11.39 -25.05
N ASN A 58 4.42 -10.74 -26.19
CA ASN A 58 5.77 -10.63 -26.79
C ASN A 58 6.76 -9.84 -25.89
N PHE A 59 6.73 -10.10 -24.59
CA PHE A 59 7.37 -9.37 -23.52
C PHE A 59 8.71 -10.01 -23.21
N ASN A 60 9.78 -9.29 -23.55
CA ASN A 60 11.13 -9.67 -23.18
C ASN A 60 11.37 -9.31 -21.70
N LEU A 61 11.11 -10.26 -20.80
CA LEU A 61 11.26 -10.10 -19.36
C LEU A 61 12.69 -9.66 -18.97
N ALA A 62 13.72 -10.22 -19.61
CA ALA A 62 15.11 -9.84 -19.33
C ALA A 62 15.38 -8.36 -19.66
N ARG A 63 14.94 -7.89 -20.83
CA ARG A 63 15.04 -6.47 -21.23
C ARG A 63 14.21 -5.57 -20.31
N TRP A 64 13.06 -6.06 -19.84
CA TRP A 64 12.22 -5.32 -18.90
C TRP A 64 12.91 -5.17 -17.53
N ILE A 65 13.46 -6.26 -16.99
CA ILE A 65 14.26 -6.26 -15.75
C ILE A 65 15.44 -5.30 -15.88
N GLU A 66 16.21 -5.40 -16.96
CA GLU A 66 17.36 -4.53 -17.21
C GLU A 66 16.95 -3.05 -17.24
N ARG A 67 15.82 -2.74 -17.90
CA ARG A 67 15.27 -1.37 -17.94
C ARG A 67 14.85 -0.89 -16.56
N ARG A 68 14.24 -1.74 -15.72
CA ARG A 68 13.82 -1.36 -14.36
C ARG A 68 15.00 -1.17 -13.42
N LYS A 69 16.04 -2.01 -13.52
CA LYS A 69 17.30 -1.78 -12.82
C LYS A 69 17.89 -0.41 -13.18
N LYS A 70 17.95 -0.08 -14.48
CA LYS A 70 18.49 1.20 -14.97
C LYS A 70 17.68 2.43 -14.55
N LEU A 71 16.35 2.35 -14.59
CA LEU A 71 15.48 3.50 -14.34
C LEU A 71 15.10 3.68 -12.87
N PHE A 72 14.97 2.59 -12.11
CA PHE A 72 14.38 2.60 -10.77
C PHE A 72 15.26 1.90 -9.72
N GLY A 73 16.41 1.34 -10.11
CA GLY A 73 17.38 0.80 -9.16
C GLY A 73 16.98 -0.52 -8.48
N PHE A 74 15.92 -1.19 -8.92
CA PHE A 74 15.47 -2.45 -8.33
C PHE A 74 15.51 -3.62 -9.30
N GLU A 75 15.60 -4.81 -8.72
CA GLU A 75 15.46 -6.10 -9.41
C GLU A 75 14.21 -6.81 -8.89
N PRO A 76 13.33 -7.32 -9.77
CA PRO A 76 12.23 -8.16 -9.34
C PRO A 76 12.73 -9.43 -8.65
N ASP A 77 11.94 -9.92 -7.70
CA ASP A 77 12.26 -11.18 -7.05
C ASP A 77 12.06 -12.36 -8.03
N PRO A 78 13.10 -13.17 -8.31
CA PRO A 78 12.98 -14.34 -9.20
C PRO A 78 11.97 -15.38 -8.71
N ASP A 79 11.66 -15.42 -7.41
CA ASP A 79 10.63 -16.31 -6.84
C ASP A 79 9.20 -15.86 -7.17
N TYR A 80 9.03 -14.69 -7.80
CA TYR A 80 7.75 -14.07 -8.16
C TYR A 80 7.64 -13.88 -9.69
N PRO A 81 7.67 -14.97 -10.49
CA PRO A 81 7.75 -14.88 -11.96
C PRO A 81 6.54 -14.20 -12.59
N THR A 82 5.38 -14.24 -11.94
CA THR A 82 4.14 -13.60 -12.40
C THR A 82 3.87 -12.26 -11.75
N TYR A 83 4.80 -11.77 -10.93
CA TYR A 83 4.66 -10.53 -10.18
C TYR A 83 5.99 -9.76 -10.16
N PRO A 84 6.47 -9.30 -11.33
CA PRO A 84 7.82 -8.77 -11.47
C PRO A 84 7.95 -7.32 -10.93
N PHE A 85 7.29 -6.95 -9.83
CA PHE A 85 7.34 -5.61 -9.25
C PHE A 85 8.54 -5.42 -8.31
N HIS A 86 8.67 -4.21 -7.75
CA HIS A 86 9.61 -3.94 -6.66
C HIS A 86 9.38 -4.96 -5.52
N PRO A 87 10.42 -5.49 -4.86
CA PRO A 87 10.23 -6.46 -3.77
C PRO A 87 9.29 -5.99 -2.65
N GLU A 88 9.30 -4.69 -2.35
CA GLU A 88 8.39 -4.07 -1.37
C GLU A 88 6.92 -4.08 -1.80
N ALA A 89 6.62 -4.20 -3.10
CA ALA A 89 5.25 -4.27 -3.63
C ALA A 89 4.52 -5.57 -3.24
N LYS A 90 5.19 -6.51 -2.54
CA LYS A 90 4.54 -7.69 -1.96
C LYS A 90 3.69 -7.35 -0.74
N GLN A 91 4.02 -6.25 -0.07
CA GLN A 91 3.29 -5.79 1.11
C GLN A 91 2.12 -4.92 0.66
N ALA A 92 0.95 -5.18 1.23
CA ALA A 92 -0.26 -4.41 0.98
C ALA A 92 -1.12 -4.32 2.23
N ILE A 93 -2.10 -3.42 2.22
CA ILE A 93 -3.14 -3.35 3.25
C ILE A 93 -4.52 -3.24 2.61
N ILE A 94 -5.54 -3.74 3.29
CA ILE A 94 -6.93 -3.36 3.04
C ILE A 94 -7.29 -2.29 4.07
N ALA A 95 -7.62 -1.08 3.60
CA ALA A 95 -8.17 -0.06 4.47
C ALA A 95 -9.63 -0.40 4.81
N LYS A 96 -9.97 -0.36 6.11
CA LYS A 96 -11.30 -0.68 6.64
C LYS A 96 -11.79 0.47 7.50
N PHE A 97 -13.02 0.89 7.21
CA PHE A 97 -13.68 2.02 7.84
C PHE A 97 -15.03 1.59 8.40
N ILE A 98 -15.35 2.04 9.61
CA ILE A 98 -16.70 1.94 10.16
C ILE A 98 -17.31 3.33 10.13
N ILE A 99 -18.50 3.44 9.56
CA ILE A 99 -19.24 4.71 9.43
C ILE A 99 -20.50 4.61 10.28
N GLU A 100 -20.63 5.53 11.23
CA GLU A 100 -21.76 5.64 12.16
C GLU A 100 -22.20 7.09 12.20
N ASP A 101 -23.52 7.35 12.21
CA ASP A 101 -24.08 8.71 12.24
C ASP A 101 -23.46 9.68 11.24
N LYS A 102 -23.22 9.20 10.02
CA LYS A 102 -22.58 9.93 8.90
C LYS A 102 -21.14 10.38 9.17
N LYS A 103 -20.45 9.76 10.12
CA LYS A 103 -19.05 10.04 10.46
C LYS A 103 -18.22 8.76 10.40
N VAL A 104 -16.94 8.90 10.08
CA VAL A 104 -15.98 7.80 10.20
C VAL A 104 -15.70 7.59 11.68
N ALA A 105 -16.30 6.55 12.25
CA ALA A 105 -16.17 6.21 13.68
C ALA A 105 -14.89 5.44 13.97
N ARG A 106 -14.39 4.68 12.99
CA ARG A 106 -13.19 3.86 13.16
C ARG A 106 -12.45 3.67 11.86
N VAL A 107 -11.12 3.77 11.94
CA VAL A 107 -10.20 3.49 10.83
C VAL A 107 -9.24 2.39 11.24
N SER A 108 -9.05 1.43 10.35
CA SER A 108 -8.12 0.32 10.54
C SER A 108 -7.53 -0.12 9.21
N CYS A 109 -6.39 -0.81 9.25
CA CYS A 109 -5.82 -1.50 8.11
C CYS A 109 -5.64 -2.98 8.42
N ILE A 110 -5.99 -3.82 7.45
CA ILE A 110 -5.81 -5.27 7.52
C ILE A 110 -4.57 -5.62 6.68
N PRO A 111 -3.53 -6.23 7.27
CA PRO A 111 -2.30 -6.54 6.57
C PRO A 111 -2.51 -7.63 5.52
N CYS A 112 -1.90 -7.44 4.36
CA CYS A 112 -1.94 -8.38 3.24
C CYS A 112 -0.53 -8.65 2.70
N TRP A 113 -0.34 -9.84 2.16
CA TRP A 113 0.88 -10.22 1.45
C TRP A 113 0.55 -10.80 0.08
N VAL A 114 1.21 -10.33 -0.97
CA VAL A 114 1.11 -10.93 -2.30
C VAL A 114 1.99 -12.18 -2.33
N ASN A 115 1.41 -13.35 -2.57
CA ASN A 115 2.13 -14.61 -2.62
C ASN A 115 2.85 -14.84 -3.96
N LYS A 116 3.60 -15.95 -4.07
CA LYS A 116 4.39 -16.28 -5.27
C LYS A 116 3.56 -16.45 -6.56
N LYS A 117 2.24 -16.62 -6.45
CA LYS A 117 1.29 -16.66 -7.57
C LYS A 117 0.74 -15.28 -7.95
N GLY A 118 1.20 -14.22 -7.28
CA GLY A 118 0.69 -12.86 -7.44
C GLY A 118 -0.69 -12.64 -6.84
N GLN A 119 -1.11 -13.46 -5.88
CA GLN A 119 -2.42 -13.37 -5.22
C GLN A 119 -2.29 -12.69 -3.85
N PRO A 120 -3.19 -11.77 -3.48
CA PRO A 120 -3.19 -11.19 -2.14
C PRO A 120 -3.69 -12.23 -1.12
N GLU A 121 -2.96 -12.37 -0.02
CA GLU A 121 -3.33 -13.14 1.16
C GLU A 121 -3.61 -12.17 2.30
N VAL A 122 -4.82 -12.23 2.87
CA VAL A 122 -5.12 -11.56 4.14
C VAL A 122 -4.38 -12.29 5.25
N LEU A 123 -3.64 -11.55 6.06
CA LEU A 123 -2.85 -12.13 7.14
C LEU A 123 -3.60 -12.03 8.46
N MET A 124 -3.51 -13.09 9.27
CA MET A 124 -3.86 -13.05 10.69
C MET A 124 -2.72 -12.38 11.46
N ASN A 125 -2.88 -12.03 12.74
CA ASN A 125 -1.83 -11.42 13.57
C ASN A 125 -0.64 -12.37 13.84
N ASP A 126 0.11 -12.66 12.79
CA ASP A 126 1.31 -13.47 12.72
C ASP A 126 2.54 -12.57 12.46
N GLU A 127 3.72 -13.18 12.32
CA GLU A 127 4.96 -12.46 12.06
C GLU A 127 4.95 -11.67 10.75
N ARG A 128 4.29 -12.19 9.69
CA ARG A 128 4.18 -11.51 8.40
C ARG A 128 3.27 -10.29 8.52
N ALA A 129 2.17 -10.39 9.28
CA ALA A 129 1.30 -9.27 9.55
C ALA A 129 2.04 -8.15 10.31
N ARG A 130 2.85 -8.51 11.30
CA ARG A 130 3.72 -7.57 12.03
C ARG A 130 4.76 -6.93 11.12
N GLN A 131 5.31 -7.67 10.16
CA GLN A 131 6.20 -7.11 9.15
C GLN A 131 5.49 -6.05 8.30
N VAL A 132 4.28 -6.33 7.82
CA VAL A 132 3.51 -5.40 6.98
C VAL A 132 3.16 -4.11 7.74
N ILE A 133 2.63 -4.22 8.96
CA ILE A 133 2.29 -3.04 9.78
C ILE A 133 3.54 -2.29 10.25
N GLY A 134 4.59 -3.00 10.66
CA GLY A 134 5.87 -2.37 11.02
C GLY A 134 6.52 -1.63 9.84
N TYR A 135 6.39 -2.15 8.62
CA TYR A 135 6.79 -1.42 7.42
C TYR A 135 5.92 -0.19 7.16
N MET A 136 4.59 -0.29 7.36
CA MET A 136 3.68 0.87 7.27
C MET A 136 4.02 1.97 8.29
N GLU A 137 4.30 1.60 9.54
CA GLU A 137 4.78 2.52 10.59
C GLU A 137 6.09 3.20 10.18
N LYS A 138 7.04 2.41 9.69
CA LYS A 138 8.35 2.90 9.22
C LYS A 138 8.19 3.94 8.12
N ILE A 139 7.48 3.62 7.03
CA ILE A 139 7.34 4.53 5.88
C ILE A 139 6.50 5.76 6.22
N THR A 140 5.55 5.64 7.15
CA THR A 140 4.77 6.76 7.71
C THR A 140 5.71 7.75 8.40
N ARG A 141 6.54 7.26 9.32
CA ARG A 141 7.53 8.09 10.04
C ARG A 141 8.58 8.69 9.10
N GLU A 142 9.13 7.90 8.18
CA GLU A 142 10.16 8.36 7.23
C GLU A 142 9.63 9.43 6.27
N ALA A 143 8.33 9.40 5.94
CA ALA A 143 7.68 10.43 5.16
C ALA A 143 7.32 11.69 5.97
N GLY A 144 7.63 11.73 7.28
CA GLY A 144 7.27 12.85 8.17
C GLY A 144 5.78 12.94 8.48
N LEU A 145 5.03 11.85 8.31
CA LEU A 145 3.60 11.78 8.56
C LEU A 145 3.31 11.35 10.00
N ASN A 146 2.07 11.53 10.45
CA ASN A 146 1.70 11.54 11.86
C ASN A 146 0.80 10.37 12.31
N ALA A 147 0.41 9.45 11.42
CA ALA A 147 -0.46 8.34 11.80
C ALA A 147 0.24 7.36 12.77
N ARG A 148 -0.54 6.83 13.71
CA ARG A 148 -0.14 5.83 14.70
C ARG A 148 -0.98 4.58 14.54
N PHE A 149 -0.46 3.46 15.04
CA PHE A 149 -1.04 2.14 14.83
C PHE A 149 -1.11 1.39 16.15
N GLU A 150 -2.25 0.72 16.38
CA GLU A 150 -2.44 -0.17 17.52
C GLU A 150 -3.15 -1.44 17.06
N TRP A 151 -2.70 -2.61 17.49
CA TRP A 151 -3.34 -3.88 17.11
C TRP A 151 -4.70 -4.05 17.79
N ASP A 152 -5.71 -4.46 17.02
CA ASP A 152 -6.97 -5.02 17.52
C ASP A 152 -7.29 -6.30 16.73
N GLY A 153 -7.10 -7.47 17.36
CA GLY A 153 -7.22 -8.75 16.69
C GLY A 153 -6.23 -8.88 15.52
N ASP A 154 -6.75 -9.09 14.31
CA ASP A 154 -6.00 -9.29 13.07
C ASP A 154 -5.81 -8.01 12.23
N GLN A 155 -6.17 -6.84 12.78
CA GLN A 155 -6.07 -5.54 12.11
C GLN A 155 -5.33 -4.53 12.99
N ALA A 156 -4.77 -3.49 12.39
CA ALA A 156 -4.21 -2.35 13.10
C ALA A 156 -5.18 -1.17 13.00
N VAL A 157 -5.61 -0.65 14.14
CA VAL A 157 -6.37 0.60 14.27
C VAL A 157 -5.43 1.77 14.02
N VAL A 158 -5.92 2.76 13.28
CA VAL A 158 -5.14 3.95 12.89
C VAL A 158 -5.63 5.16 13.69
N PHE A 159 -4.71 5.94 14.23
CA PHE A 159 -4.95 7.16 15.01
C PHE A 159 -4.07 8.33 14.56
#